data_AF-A0A838WSL1-F1
#
_entry.id   AF-A0A838WSL1-F1
#
_cell.length_a   1.000
_cell.length_b   1.000
_cell.length_c   1.000
_cell.angle_alpha   90.00
_cell.angle_beta   90.00
_cell.angle_gamma   90.00
#
_symmetry.space_group_name_H-M   'P 1'
#
loop_
_entity.id
_entity.type
_entity.pdbx_description
1 polymer ?
#
loop_
_entity_poly.entity_id
_entity_poly.type
_entity_poly.pdbx_seq_one_letter_code
_entity_poly.pdbx_strand_id
1 'polypeptide(L)'
;MSLNSELNNYSTLELAQALMAKLSISPEDWHRLKSHRNARASELVAAAMVFLVKNEPLEAQARLNQALGWLDKSVSAPPCPSRHL
;
A
#
# COMPACT_ATOMS: atom_id res chain seq x y z
N MET A 1 0.52 -29.00 -7.43
CA MET A 1 0.06 -28.56 -6.08
C MET A 1 -0.85 -27.35 -6.26
N SER A 2 -1.78 -27.10 -5.34
CA SER A 2 -2.64 -25.90 -5.40
C SER A 2 -1.89 -24.70 -4.82
N LEU A 3 -2.09 -23.50 -5.37
CA LEU A 3 -1.51 -22.25 -4.85
C LEU A 3 -1.75 -22.10 -3.33
N ASN A 4 -2.95 -22.43 -2.86
CA ASN A 4 -3.28 -22.35 -1.44
C ASN A 4 -2.41 -23.28 -0.58
N SER A 5 -2.03 -24.44 -1.10
CA SER A 5 -1.15 -25.38 -0.39
C SER A 5 0.26 -24.83 -0.23
N GLU A 6 0.75 -24.06 -1.22
CA GLU A 6 2.06 -23.41 -1.15
C GLU A 6 2.04 -22.21 -0.19
N LEU A 7 0.97 -21.42 -0.22
CA LEU A 7 0.81 -20.24 0.64
C LEU A 7 0.70 -20.59 2.13
N ASN A 8 0.18 -21.78 2.46
CA ASN A 8 0.10 -22.26 3.85
C ASN A 8 1.45 -22.46 4.54
N ASN A 9 2.57 -22.45 3.79
CA ASN A 9 3.91 -22.52 4.37
C ASN A 9 4.40 -21.17 4.92
N TYR A 10 3.66 -20.08 4.65
CA TYR A 10 3.98 -18.74 5.11
C TYR A 10 3.00 -18.30 6.19
N SER A 11 3.49 -17.56 7.16
CA SER A 11 2.66 -16.89 8.14
C SER A 11 1.80 -15.80 7.48
N THR A 12 0.67 -15.47 8.11
CA THR A 12 -0.17 -14.34 7.68
C THR A 12 0.63 -13.03 7.57
N LEU A 13 1.60 -12.83 8.46
CA LEU A 13 2.47 -11.65 8.44
C LEU A 13 3.36 -11.63 7.20
N GLU A 14 4.01 -12.74 6.87
CA GLU A 14 4.85 -12.85 5.67
C GLU A 14 4.03 -12.64 4.40
N LEU A 15 2.81 -13.19 4.33
CA LEU A 15 1.91 -12.97 3.20
C LEU A 15 1.49 -11.50 3.07
N ALA A 16 1.16 -10.84 4.18
CA ALA A 16 0.82 -9.42 4.18
C ALA A 16 2.01 -8.53 3.76
N GLN A 17 3.21 -8.83 4.27
CA GLN A 17 4.44 -8.12 3.90
C GLN A 17 4.82 -8.35 2.44
N ALA A 18 4.66 -9.57 1.92
CA ALA A 18 4.89 -9.89 0.52
C ALA A 18 3.90 -9.17 -0.41
N LEU A 19 2.63 -9.09 -0.01
CA LEU A 19 1.62 -8.32 -0.74
C LEU A 19 1.94 -6.82 -0.74
N MET A 20 2.32 -6.26 0.41
CA MET A 20 2.77 -4.88 0.53
C MET A 20 3.94 -4.61 -0.41
N ALA A 21 4.98 -5.45 -0.38
CA ALA A 21 6.15 -5.30 -1.24
C ALA A 21 5.81 -5.34 -2.74
N LYS A 22 4.84 -6.17 -3.15
CA LYS A 22 4.37 -6.24 -4.55
C LYS A 22 3.59 -5.01 -5.00
N LEU A 23 2.93 -4.32 -4.06
CA LEU A 23 2.09 -3.15 -4.34
C LEU A 23 2.80 -1.82 -4.07
N SER A 24 3.95 -1.84 -3.41
CA SER A 24 4.76 -0.65 -3.18
C SER A 24 5.17 0.00 -4.48
N ILE A 25 4.96 1.32 -4.57
CA ILE A 25 5.37 2.09 -5.74
C ILE A 25 6.87 2.37 -5.62
N SER A 26 7.65 1.77 -6.50
CA SER A 26 9.09 1.97 -6.53
C SER A 26 9.47 3.39 -6.98
N PRO A 27 10.70 3.86 -6.69
CA PRO A 27 11.18 5.16 -7.18
C PRO A 27 11.08 5.32 -8.70
N GLU A 28 11.30 4.24 -9.44
CA GLU A 28 11.24 4.21 -10.91
C GLU A 28 9.80 4.40 -11.41
N ASP A 29 8.84 3.81 -10.72
CA ASP A 29 7.41 3.89 -11.05
C ASP A 29 6.72 5.13 -10.45
N TRP A 30 7.39 5.87 -9.58
CA TRP A 30 6.81 7.00 -8.84
C TRP A 30 6.15 8.00 -9.78
N HIS A 31 6.86 8.47 -10.80
CA HIS A 31 6.33 9.47 -11.72
C HIS A 31 5.07 9.01 -12.46
N ARG A 32 4.98 7.71 -12.74
CA ARG A 32 3.85 7.08 -13.44
C ARG A 32 2.66 6.85 -12.50
N LEU A 33 2.92 6.42 -11.25
CA LEU A 33 1.89 5.91 -10.35
C LEU A 33 1.54 6.84 -9.18
N LYS A 34 2.30 7.91 -8.93
CA LYS A 34 2.08 8.82 -7.77
C LYS A 34 0.68 9.40 -7.67
N SER A 35 -0.01 9.58 -8.80
CA SER A 35 -1.39 10.09 -8.87
C SER A 35 -2.41 9.00 -9.23
N HIS A 36 -1.96 7.76 -9.44
CA HIS A 36 -2.81 6.65 -9.83
C HIS A 36 -3.57 6.14 -8.60
N ARG A 37 -4.81 6.63 -8.44
CA ARG A 37 -5.64 6.42 -7.24
C ARG A 37 -5.70 4.97 -6.77
N ASN A 38 -5.96 4.04 -7.68
CA ASN A 38 -6.04 2.62 -7.33
C ASN A 38 -4.69 2.04 -6.89
N ALA A 39 -3.57 2.52 -7.43
CA ALA A 39 -2.24 2.04 -7.05
C ALA A 39 -1.90 2.54 -5.63
N ARG A 40 -2.13 3.83 -5.37
CA ARG A 40 -1.93 4.44 -4.05
C ARG A 40 -2.83 3.82 -2.97
N ALA A 41 -4.10 3.61 -3.28
CA ALA A 41 -5.02 2.96 -2.36
C ALA A 41 -4.60 1.51 -2.09
N SER A 42 -4.19 0.75 -3.11
CA SER A 42 -3.75 -0.64 -2.94
C SER A 42 -2.50 -0.76 -2.06
N GLU A 43 -1.51 0.10 -2.28
CA GLU A 43 -0.30 0.18 -1.46
C GLU A 43 -0.64 0.46 0.01
N LEU A 44 -1.51 1.44 0.27
CA LEU A 44 -1.93 1.81 1.63
C LEU A 44 -2.75 0.71 2.31
N VAL A 45 -3.64 0.03 1.60
CA VAL A 45 -4.43 -1.09 2.13
C VAL A 45 -3.54 -2.28 2.45
N ALA A 46 -2.57 -2.60 1.59
CA ALA A 46 -1.61 -3.67 1.86
C ALA A 46 -0.74 -3.36 3.08
N ALA A 47 -0.28 -2.12 3.22
CA ALA A 47 0.40 -1.68 4.43
C ALA A 47 -0.52 -1.78 5.66
N ALA A 48 -1.78 -1.34 5.59
CA ALA A 48 -2.74 -1.46 6.69
C ALA A 48 -2.95 -2.92 7.15
N MET A 49 -2.96 -3.86 6.20
CA MET A 49 -3.06 -5.30 6.50
C MET A 49 -1.88 -5.77 7.36
N VAL A 50 -0.65 -5.33 7.07
CA VAL A 50 0.53 -5.66 7.89
C VAL A 50 0.33 -5.17 9.34
N PHE A 51 -0.16 -3.95 9.53
CA PHE A 51 -0.42 -3.40 10.86
C PHE A 51 -1.55 -4.14 11.60
N LEU A 52 -2.65 -4.50 10.92
CA LEU A 52 -3.72 -5.29 11.53
C LEU A 52 -3.24 -6.67 11.99
N VAL A 53 -2.46 -7.37 11.16
CA VAL A 53 -1.91 -8.69 11.50
C VAL A 53 -0.94 -8.61 12.69
N LYS A 54 -0.28 -7.47 12.88
CA LYS A 54 0.57 -7.18 14.05
C LYS A 54 -0.20 -6.71 15.29
N ASN A 55 -1.53 -6.63 15.24
CA ASN A 55 -2.39 -6.04 16.28
C ASN A 55 -2.06 -4.55 16.56
N GLU A 56 -1.77 -3.78 15.53
CA GLU A 56 -1.49 -2.33 15.57
C GLU A 56 -2.63 -1.54 14.90
N PRO A 57 -3.85 -1.48 15.48
CA PRO A 57 -5.05 -1.01 14.80
C PRO A 57 -5.04 0.50 14.49
N LEU A 58 -4.37 1.31 15.31
CA LEU A 58 -4.27 2.77 15.08
C LEU A 58 -3.45 3.07 13.81
N GLU A 59 -2.34 2.36 13.61
CA GLU A 59 -1.50 2.47 12.42
C GLU A 59 -2.20 1.95 11.15
N ALA A 60 -2.99 0.89 11.30
CA ALA A 60 -3.82 0.39 10.22
C ALA A 60 -4.92 1.40 9.83
N GLN A 61 -5.62 1.95 10.83
CA GLN A 61 -6.68 2.93 10.60
C GLN A 61 -6.17 4.17 9.89
N ALA A 62 -5.00 4.70 10.29
CA ALA A 62 -4.39 5.86 9.65
C ALA A 62 -4.13 5.63 8.14
N ARG A 63 -3.70 4.42 7.76
CA ARG A 63 -3.47 4.03 6.35
C ARG A 63 -4.75 3.81 5.57
N LEU A 64 -5.76 3.19 6.19
CA LEU A 64 -7.08 3.01 5.58
C LEU A 64 -7.75 4.35 5.28
N ASN A 65 -7.67 5.31 6.21
CA ASN A 65 -8.19 6.66 5.99
C ASN A 65 -7.51 7.35 4.80
N GLN A 66 -6.19 7.22 4.65
CA GLN A 66 -5.50 7.74 3.47
C GLN A 66 -5.91 7.01 2.18
N ALA A 67 -6.10 5.69 2.23
CA ALA A 67 -6.53 4.91 1.07
C ALA A 67 -7.92 5.35 0.59
N LEU A 68 -8.85 5.58 1.53
CA LEU A 68 -10.16 6.15 1.23
C LEU A 68 -10.03 7.52 0.54
N GLY A 69 -9.14 8.38 1.04
CA GLY A 69 -8.90 9.68 0.42
C GLY A 69 -8.43 9.63 -1.03
N TRP A 70 -7.68 8.58 -1.41
CA TRP A 70 -7.31 8.35 -2.81
C TRP A 70 -8.49 7.88 -3.67
N LEU A 71 -9.36 7.03 -3.11
CA LEU A 71 -10.51 6.46 -3.82
C LEU A 71 -11.65 7.48 -4.00
N ASP A 72 -11.93 8.28 -2.98
CA ASP A 72 -12.97 9.32 -2.98
C ASP A 72 -12.52 10.64 -3.62
N LYS A 73 -11.24 10.73 -3.98
CA LYS A 73 -10.58 11.88 -4.63
C LYS A 73 -10.41 13.11 -3.72
N SER A 74 -10.52 12.97 -2.40
CA SER A 74 -10.21 14.04 -1.43
C SER A 74 -8.70 14.26 -1.26
N VAL A 75 -7.87 13.29 -1.63
CA VAL A 75 -6.40 13.38 -1.63
C VAL A 75 -5.88 13.47 -3.06
N SER A 76 -4.87 14.33 -3.26
CA SER A 76 -4.10 14.44 -4.50
C SER A 76 -2.62 14.25 -4.24
N ALA A 77 -1.89 13.77 -5.24
CA ALA A 77 -0.44 13.67 -5.17
C ALA A 77 0.17 15.07 -4.90
N PRO A 78 1.20 15.17 -4.04
CA PRO A 78 1.91 16.43 -3.90
C PRO A 78 2.51 16.86 -5.26
N PRO A 79 2.61 18.17 -5.52
CA PRO A 79 3.30 18.67 -6.71
C PRO A 79 4.73 18.14 -6.73
N CYS A 80 5.31 17.96 -7.94
CA CYS A 80 6.73 17.65 -8.03
C CYS A 80 7.51 18.74 -7.27
N PRO A 81 8.52 18.38 -6.46
CA PRO A 81 9.42 19.39 -5.92
C PRO A 81 10.04 20.11 -7.11
N SER A 82 9.68 21.38 -7.28
CA SER A 82 10.31 22.26 -8.25
C SER A 82 11.80 22.20 -8.00
N ARG A 83 12.61 21.86 -9.02
CA ARG A 83 14.04 22.16 -8.98
C ARG A 83 14.13 23.69 -8.93
N HIS A 84 14.24 24.25 -7.73
CA HIS A 84 14.73 25.60 -7.57
C HIS A 84 16.19 25.57 -8.04
N LEU A 85 16.43 26.12 -9.23
CA LEU A 85 17.75 26.54 -9.70
C LEU A 85 18.17 27.78 -8.90
#